data_AF-A0AA36ILS4-F1
#
_entry.id   AF-A0AA36ILS4-F1
#
_cell.length_a   1.000
_cell.length_b   1.000
_cell.length_c   1.000
_cell.angle_alpha   90.00
_cell.angle_beta   90.00
_cell.angle_gamma   90.00
#
_symmetry.space_group_name_H-M   'P 1'
#
loop_
_entity.id
_entity.type
_entity.pdbx_description
1 polymer ?
#
loop_
_entity_poly.entity_id
_entity_poly.type
_entity_poly.pdbx_seq_one_letter_code
_entity_poly.pdbx_strand_id
1 'polypeptide(L)'
;MHVYTESRLVEQTTPVSLQFTDRESLARNLSFPDFDLDYDDLGGTLRWLAPDDASQVTHYLIYMVVVPEGDLVSDCEAMVTEDVDSPESHLSLPTPGYSMIGAYNVNMSVVCNRSYYMTVPVGTEMLEVPQNLSLYPYTHWAVYTRSSLVEQSTPSSLMIYDMVANVSNITFQGLDLDYAHLGGTVKWLEPALLERVYSYVLYLAESPAGDYRSQVESEVLVGTNELLVPAETLRSSYTHFVVYTKSTLAEQTTPSYLAFLDEVSVAGNVSFVDEDLDRFEIGGDLVWLQPEDDSEVTHYMIYLAEDSSGLSRSLLGNVSRGVHEFSVPADTALEAFTHLTVFARSELVESTTPNSVLVVDVSSSISNLRFTDLDLDQLELGGYATWTGSTIGVVGYRMYLATDASGAGRTQVGSEVPVGGNVQMVPAETALGDFTHLAARMGMATIESVEPRLPLVDNVAQVTDIIFPDFDLDQGDLGGLLEWTEPIDTSQAGHIAASEACGVVSTVMLEGVLEVRE
;
A
#
# COMPACT_ATOMS: atom_id res chain seq x y z
N MET A 1 -68.34 44.29 34.99
CA MET A 1 -69.73 44.51 34.51
C MET A 1 -70.58 44.89 35.71
N HIS A 2 -71.42 45.91 35.57
CA HIS A 2 -72.40 46.27 36.58
C HIS A 2 -73.74 45.67 36.18
N VAL A 3 -74.27 44.75 36.98
CA VAL A 3 -75.61 44.20 36.77
C VAL A 3 -76.57 44.97 37.66
N TYR A 4 -77.57 45.59 37.06
CA TYR A 4 -78.67 46.23 37.75
C TYR A 4 -79.93 45.41 37.49
N THR A 5 -80.77 45.24 38.52
CA THR A 5 -82.15 44.81 38.30
C THR A 5 -83.04 46.04 38.21
N GLU A 6 -83.67 46.26 37.06
CA GLU A 6 -84.65 47.33 36.85
C GLU A 6 -86.07 46.76 37.02
N SER A 7 -86.90 47.42 37.82
CA SER A 7 -88.34 47.14 37.89
C SER A 7 -89.13 48.29 37.27
N ARG A 8 -90.43 48.09 36.97
CA ARG A 8 -91.31 49.14 36.43
C ARG A 8 -91.47 50.37 37.34
N LEU A 9 -90.96 50.36 38.57
CA LEU A 9 -91.18 51.42 39.56
C LEU A 9 -89.90 52.05 40.11
N VAL A 10 -88.77 51.32 40.17
CA VAL A 10 -87.48 51.83 40.71
C VAL A 10 -86.31 51.03 40.12
N GLU A 11 -85.21 51.72 39.80
CA GLU A 11 -83.89 51.17 39.42
C GLU A 11 -83.01 51.01 40.67
N GLN A 12 -82.28 49.88 40.77
CA GLN A 12 -81.41 49.59 41.91
C GLN A 12 -80.27 50.61 42.02
N THR A 13 -80.16 51.31 43.16
CA THR A 13 -79.17 52.39 43.36
C THR A 13 -77.78 51.92 43.77
N THR A 14 -77.57 50.62 44.00
CA THR A 14 -76.27 50.04 44.35
C THR A 14 -76.01 48.80 43.49
N PRO A 15 -75.33 48.93 42.33
CA PRO A 15 -75.00 47.81 41.47
C PRO A 15 -74.10 46.81 42.19
N VAL A 16 -74.31 45.53 41.92
CA VAL A 16 -73.30 44.52 42.22
C VAL A 16 -72.25 44.61 41.12
N SER A 17 -71.03 45.01 41.47
CA SER A 17 -69.89 44.99 40.57
C SER A 17 -69.26 43.60 40.60
N LEU A 18 -69.36 42.87 39.49
CA LEU A 18 -68.51 41.71 39.27
C LEU A 18 -67.20 42.20 38.67
N GLN A 19 -66.12 42.07 39.44
CA GLN A 19 -64.77 42.31 38.95
C GLN A 19 -64.37 41.14 38.05
N PHE A 20 -64.15 41.42 36.77
CA PHE A 20 -63.44 40.48 35.91
C PHE A 20 -61.96 40.72 36.13
N THR A 21 -61.27 39.73 36.66
CA THR A 21 -59.82 39.65 36.56
C THR A 21 -59.52 38.84 35.33
N ASP A 22 -59.13 39.51 34.25
CA ASP A 22 -58.47 38.86 33.15
C ASP A 22 -57.07 38.48 33.62
N ARG A 23 -56.74 37.20 33.56
CA ARG A 23 -55.42 36.69 33.93
C ARG A 23 -54.81 36.08 32.68
N GLU A 24 -53.63 36.55 32.32
CA GLU A 24 -52.90 35.99 31.20
C GLU A 24 -52.48 34.55 31.52
N SER A 25 -52.90 33.62 30.65
CA SER A 25 -52.48 32.22 30.69
C SER A 25 -51.44 31.92 29.62
N LEU A 26 -50.42 32.77 29.46
CA LEU A 26 -49.33 32.56 28.49
C LEU A 26 -48.36 31.45 28.94
N ALA A 27 -48.01 30.53 28.04
CA ALA A 27 -46.84 29.68 28.21
C ALA A 27 -45.57 30.55 28.33
N ARG A 28 -44.61 30.15 29.16
CA ARG A 28 -43.41 30.96 29.44
C ARG A 28 -42.13 30.21 29.17
N ASN A 29 -41.02 30.93 29.04
CA ASN A 29 -39.67 30.39 28.91
C ASN A 29 -39.58 29.27 27.85
N LEU A 30 -40.06 29.55 26.65
CA LEU A 30 -39.92 28.62 25.54
C LEU A 30 -38.43 28.41 25.24
N SER A 31 -38.03 27.16 25.03
CA SER A 31 -36.68 26.80 24.58
C SER A 31 -36.73 25.63 23.62
N PHE A 32 -35.92 25.68 22.57
CA PHE A 32 -35.80 24.63 21.58
C PHE A 32 -34.32 24.52 21.16
N PRO A 33 -33.52 23.71 21.85
CA PRO A 33 -32.20 23.32 21.35
C PRO A 33 -32.39 22.34 20.21
N ASP A 34 -32.06 22.78 19.01
CA ASP A 34 -32.04 21.97 17.80
C ASP A 34 -30.77 21.10 17.71
N PHE A 35 -30.93 19.82 17.46
CA PHE A 35 -29.93 18.77 17.57
C PHE A 35 -29.84 17.88 16.32
N ASP A 36 -30.54 18.15 15.22
CA ASP A 36 -30.37 17.33 14.01
C ASP A 36 -29.10 17.66 13.20
N LEU A 37 -28.59 18.89 13.35
CA LEU A 37 -27.34 19.39 12.76
C LEU A 37 -27.38 19.64 11.24
N ASP A 38 -28.53 19.46 10.61
CA ASP A 38 -28.74 19.63 9.17
C ASP A 38 -29.27 21.02 8.83
N TYR A 39 -28.84 21.56 7.69
CA TYR A 39 -29.35 22.84 7.21
C TYR A 39 -30.83 22.74 6.79
N ASP A 40 -31.66 23.65 7.27
CA ASP A 40 -33.10 23.75 7.04
C ASP A 40 -33.95 22.59 7.61
N ASP A 41 -33.41 21.80 8.54
CA ASP A 41 -34.16 20.77 9.28
C ASP A 41 -34.22 21.11 10.78
N LEU A 42 -35.15 20.48 11.51
CA LEU A 42 -35.25 20.58 12.97
C LEU A 42 -35.35 19.21 13.62
N GLY A 43 -34.74 19.08 14.80
CA GLY A 43 -34.89 17.91 15.66
C GLY A 43 -34.49 18.25 17.10
N GLY A 44 -35.33 17.95 18.08
CA GLY A 44 -35.01 18.29 19.46
C GLY A 44 -36.22 18.29 20.38
N THR A 45 -36.08 18.91 21.55
CA THR A 45 -37.18 18.99 22.52
C THR A 45 -37.64 20.44 22.69
N LEU A 46 -38.85 20.77 22.23
CA LEU A 46 -39.50 22.04 22.54
C LEU A 46 -40.00 22.00 23.98
N ARG A 47 -39.56 22.94 24.82
CA ARG A 47 -39.95 23.03 26.23
C ARG A 47 -40.57 24.39 26.52
N TRP A 48 -41.52 24.41 27.45
CA TRP A 48 -42.12 25.64 27.98
C TRP A 48 -42.55 25.42 29.43
N LEU A 49 -42.72 26.49 30.19
CA LEU A 49 -43.32 26.47 31.52
C LEU A 49 -44.82 26.77 31.40
N ALA A 50 -45.62 26.08 32.22
CA ALA A 50 -47.03 26.39 32.35
C ALA A 50 -47.27 27.87 32.76
N PRO A 51 -48.42 28.45 32.36
CA PRO A 51 -48.82 29.77 32.80
C PRO A 51 -49.00 29.84 34.32
N ASP A 52 -48.93 31.05 34.87
CA ASP A 52 -49.19 31.28 36.31
C ASP A 52 -50.61 30.86 36.72
N ASP A 53 -51.57 30.98 35.82
CA ASP A 53 -52.93 30.48 35.99
C ASP A 53 -53.28 29.48 34.88
N ALA A 54 -53.07 28.19 35.17
CA ALA A 54 -53.45 27.10 34.28
C ALA A 54 -54.87 26.56 34.55
N SER A 55 -55.65 27.19 35.46
CA SER A 55 -56.94 26.63 35.92
C SER A 55 -58.00 26.52 34.83
N GLN A 56 -57.90 27.34 33.79
CA GLN A 56 -58.77 27.32 32.62
C GLN A 56 -58.12 26.70 31.38
N VAL A 57 -56.84 26.34 31.45
CA VAL A 57 -56.11 25.75 30.31
C VAL A 57 -56.42 24.27 30.24
N THR A 58 -56.93 23.84 29.10
CA THR A 58 -57.20 22.41 28.82
C THR A 58 -56.11 21.79 27.95
N HIS A 59 -55.54 22.57 27.03
CA HIS A 59 -54.55 22.13 26.05
C HIS A 59 -53.56 23.24 25.70
N TYR A 60 -52.40 22.84 25.18
CA TYR A 60 -51.49 23.69 24.43
C TYR A 60 -51.60 23.36 22.94
N LEU A 61 -51.71 24.36 22.07
CA LEU A 61 -51.62 24.21 20.62
C LEU A 61 -50.28 24.75 20.16
N ILE A 62 -49.53 23.92 19.45
CA ILE A 62 -48.20 24.22 18.92
C ILE A 62 -48.33 24.44 17.42
N TYR A 63 -47.79 25.57 16.97
CA TYR A 63 -47.70 25.94 15.57
C TYR A 63 -46.25 26.25 15.21
N MET A 64 -45.90 25.98 13.96
CA MET A 64 -44.75 26.59 13.31
C MET A 64 -45.23 27.82 12.55
N VAL A 65 -44.58 28.95 12.71
CA VAL A 65 -45.02 30.22 12.12
C VAL A 65 -43.92 30.91 11.33
N VAL A 66 -44.32 31.54 10.23
CA VAL A 66 -43.47 32.43 9.42
C VAL A 66 -43.74 33.86 9.87
N VAL A 67 -42.72 34.52 10.39
CA VAL A 67 -42.76 35.93 10.74
C VAL A 67 -41.83 36.68 9.78
N PRO A 68 -42.33 37.65 9.01
CA PRO A 68 -41.48 38.46 8.15
C PRO A 68 -40.43 39.24 8.95
N GLU A 69 -39.31 39.52 8.30
CA GLU A 69 -38.21 40.26 8.93
C GLU A 69 -38.68 41.66 9.36
N GLY A 70 -38.60 41.94 10.67
CA GLY A 70 -39.00 43.22 11.27
C GLY A 70 -40.37 43.23 11.96
N ASP A 71 -41.18 42.18 11.81
CA ASP A 71 -42.48 42.06 12.48
C ASP A 71 -42.39 41.29 13.81
N LEU A 72 -43.35 41.49 14.70
CA LEU A 72 -43.44 40.77 15.98
C LEU A 72 -44.44 39.62 15.88
N VAL A 73 -44.11 38.47 16.49
CA VAL A 73 -45.04 37.32 16.56
C VAL A 73 -46.33 37.67 17.32
N SER A 74 -46.31 38.72 18.15
CA SER A 74 -47.51 39.22 18.84
C SER A 74 -48.61 39.67 17.89
N ASP A 75 -48.26 40.02 16.66
CA ASP A 75 -49.19 40.50 15.64
C ASP A 75 -49.84 39.34 14.86
N CYS A 76 -49.42 38.10 15.14
CA CYS A 76 -50.05 36.87 14.69
C CYS A 76 -51.32 36.60 15.51
N GLU A 77 -52.33 37.46 15.40
CA GLU A 77 -53.61 37.22 16.06
C GLU A 77 -54.20 35.89 15.58
N ALA A 78 -54.73 35.10 16.52
CA ALA A 78 -55.50 33.91 16.19
C ALA A 78 -56.69 34.33 15.32
N MET A 79 -56.55 34.19 13.99
CA MET A 79 -57.71 34.26 13.11
C MET A 79 -58.66 33.17 13.55
N VAL A 80 -59.89 33.56 13.89
CA VAL A 80 -61.01 32.66 14.17
C VAL A 80 -61.26 31.87 12.89
N THR A 81 -60.53 30.77 12.72
CA THR A 81 -60.86 29.76 11.72
C THR A 81 -62.13 29.10 12.26
N GLU A 82 -63.25 29.27 11.57
CA GLU A 82 -64.49 28.56 11.90
C GLU A 82 -64.18 27.08 12.17
N ASP A 83 -64.64 26.58 13.32
CA ASP A 83 -64.39 25.24 13.87
C ASP A 83 -64.25 24.16 12.78
N VAL A 84 -63.02 23.76 12.50
CA VAL A 84 -62.73 22.54 11.72
C VAL A 84 -62.71 21.36 12.69
N ASP A 85 -63.82 21.12 13.39
CA ASP A 85 -64.02 19.99 14.29
C ASP A 85 -64.40 18.71 13.50
N SER A 86 -63.74 18.48 12.36
CA SER A 86 -63.89 17.28 11.53
C SER A 86 -62.73 16.32 11.82
N PRO A 87 -62.95 15.22 12.57
CA PRO A 87 -61.88 14.35 13.05
C PRO A 87 -61.27 13.38 11.99
N GLU A 88 -61.45 13.61 10.69
CA GLU A 88 -61.04 12.64 9.64
C GLU A 88 -60.28 13.20 8.42
N SER A 89 -59.56 14.32 8.52
CA SER A 89 -58.58 14.66 7.47
C SER A 89 -57.19 14.15 7.87
N HIS A 90 -56.89 12.91 7.47
CA HIS A 90 -55.52 12.43 7.42
C HIS A 90 -54.61 13.45 6.72
N LEU A 91 -53.52 13.83 7.39
CA LEU A 91 -52.40 14.61 6.85
C LEU A 91 -51.87 13.94 5.58
N SER A 92 -52.38 14.34 4.42
CA SER A 92 -51.62 14.24 3.18
C SER A 92 -50.58 15.36 3.20
N LEU A 93 -49.31 14.99 3.36
CA LEU A 93 -48.17 15.88 3.14
C LEU A 93 -48.38 16.68 1.85
N PRO A 94 -48.18 18.01 1.85
CA PRO A 94 -48.36 18.82 0.67
C PRO A 94 -47.35 18.38 -0.39
N THR A 95 -47.84 17.89 -1.54
CA THR A 95 -47.00 17.67 -2.73
C THR A 95 -46.39 18.99 -3.18
N PRO A 96 -45.05 19.07 -3.37
CA PRO A 96 -44.39 20.28 -3.86
C PRO A 96 -44.66 20.40 -5.36
N GLY A 97 -45.60 21.28 -5.73
CA GLY A 97 -45.94 21.50 -7.13
C GLY A 97 -46.91 22.65 -7.32
N TYR A 98 -46.42 23.69 -8.00
CA TYR A 98 -47.15 24.83 -8.57
C TYR A 98 -47.50 26.02 -7.67
N SER A 99 -46.57 26.98 -7.69
CA SER A 99 -46.82 28.41 -7.52
C SER A 99 -47.82 28.92 -8.57
N MET A 100 -49.00 29.30 -8.11
CA MET A 100 -49.89 30.26 -8.78
C MET A 100 -50.23 31.36 -7.78
N ILE A 101 -49.25 32.22 -7.45
CA ILE A 101 -49.52 33.48 -6.76
C ILE A 101 -49.86 34.52 -7.83
N GLY A 102 -51.15 34.71 -8.07
CA GLY A 102 -51.66 35.91 -8.71
C GLY A 102 -51.55 37.07 -7.73
N ALA A 103 -50.73 38.06 -8.07
CA ALA A 103 -50.52 39.28 -7.30
C ALA A 103 -51.82 40.13 -7.24
N TYR A 104 -52.63 39.91 -6.21
CA TYR A 104 -53.61 40.88 -5.76
C TYR A 104 -52.97 41.74 -4.66
N ASN A 105 -52.58 42.98 -5.02
CA ASN A 105 -52.19 44.02 -4.09
C ASN A 105 -53.41 44.48 -3.29
N VAL A 106 -53.75 43.72 -2.25
CA VAL A 106 -54.49 44.24 -1.11
C VAL A 106 -53.43 44.57 -0.06
N ASN A 107 -53.50 45.75 0.56
CA ASN A 107 -52.77 46.04 1.81
C ASN A 107 -53.33 45.15 2.93
N MET A 108 -53.16 43.84 2.77
CA MET A 108 -53.55 42.81 3.70
C MET A 108 -52.50 42.90 4.80
N SER A 109 -52.94 43.44 5.94
CA SER A 109 -52.28 43.31 7.23
C SER A 109 -51.49 42.01 7.25
N VAL A 110 -50.17 42.09 7.49
CA VAL A 110 -49.26 40.96 7.44
C VAL A 110 -49.85 39.82 8.27
N VAL A 111 -50.47 38.84 7.59
CA VAL A 111 -51.04 37.67 8.27
C VAL A 111 -49.88 36.72 8.44
N CYS A 112 -49.45 36.51 9.69
CA CYS A 112 -48.48 35.45 9.98
C CYS A 112 -49.01 34.13 9.43
N ASN A 113 -48.24 33.50 8.57
CA ASN A 113 -48.60 32.19 8.07
C ASN A 113 -48.26 31.18 9.15
N ARG A 114 -49.29 30.55 9.75
CA ARG A 114 -49.13 29.53 10.79
C ARG A 114 -49.54 28.17 10.26
N SER A 115 -48.71 27.17 10.54
CA SER A 115 -49.02 25.76 10.28
C SER A 115 -49.19 25.04 11.61
N TYR A 116 -50.35 24.39 11.77
CA TYR A 116 -50.63 23.60 12.95
C TYR A 116 -49.68 22.40 13.00
N TYR A 117 -48.97 22.25 14.11
CA TYR A 117 -48.06 21.12 14.33
C TYR A 117 -48.75 20.04 15.19
N MET A 118 -49.17 20.39 16.40
CA MET A 118 -49.76 19.45 17.36
C MET A 118 -50.55 20.14 18.47
N THR A 119 -51.49 19.41 19.08
CA THR A 119 -52.14 19.75 20.35
C THR A 119 -51.72 18.76 21.43
N VAL A 120 -51.35 19.26 22.61
CA VAL A 120 -51.03 18.44 23.79
C VAL A 120 -51.91 18.85 24.98
N PRO A 121 -52.28 17.92 25.88
CA PRO A 121 -53.08 18.27 27.05
C PRO A 121 -52.33 19.19 28.01
N VAL A 122 -53.07 19.93 28.84
CA VAL A 122 -52.49 20.68 29.97
C VAL A 122 -51.69 19.74 30.89
N GLY A 123 -50.55 20.22 31.38
CA GLY A 123 -49.58 19.42 32.15
C GLY A 123 -48.45 18.84 31.29
N THR A 124 -48.57 18.84 29.96
CA THR A 124 -47.45 18.60 29.06
C THR A 124 -46.65 19.90 28.90
N GLU A 125 -45.38 19.87 29.28
CA GLU A 125 -44.45 21.02 29.25
C GLU A 125 -43.25 20.80 28.31
N MET A 126 -43.27 19.68 27.57
CA MET A 126 -42.27 19.34 26.58
C MET A 126 -42.87 18.56 25.42
N LEU A 127 -42.30 18.75 24.24
CA LEU A 127 -42.67 18.08 22.99
C LEU A 127 -41.40 17.66 22.26
N GLU A 128 -41.27 16.36 21.98
CA GLU A 128 -40.20 15.85 21.12
C GLU A 128 -40.56 16.15 19.66
N VAL A 129 -39.68 16.90 19.00
CA VAL A 129 -39.71 17.18 17.57
C VAL A 129 -38.82 16.11 16.92
N PRO A 130 -39.38 15.28 16.02
CA PRO A 130 -38.60 14.26 15.33
C PRO A 130 -37.51 14.94 14.49
N GLN A 131 -36.38 14.26 14.33
CA GLN A 131 -35.32 14.68 13.41
C GLN A 131 -35.86 14.88 11.97
N ASN A 132 -35.21 15.76 11.21
CA ASN A 132 -35.50 16.04 9.81
C ASN A 132 -36.89 16.67 9.60
N LEU A 133 -37.38 17.42 10.59
CA LEU A 133 -38.57 18.23 10.40
C LEU A 133 -38.18 19.48 9.62
N SER A 134 -38.50 19.52 8.34
CA SER A 134 -38.19 20.67 7.48
C SER A 134 -38.62 22.00 8.11
N LEU A 135 -37.63 22.87 8.34
CA LEU A 135 -37.79 24.22 8.87
C LEU A 135 -38.47 25.12 7.86
N TYR A 136 -38.14 25.02 6.57
CA TYR A 136 -38.63 25.97 5.56
C TYR A 136 -40.16 25.86 5.38
N PRO A 137 -40.92 26.98 5.41
CA PRO A 137 -40.49 28.39 5.50
C PRO A 137 -40.59 29.01 6.91
N TYR A 138 -40.75 28.22 7.96
CA TYR A 138 -41.01 28.66 9.33
C TYR A 138 -39.80 29.31 9.98
N THR A 139 -40.04 30.29 10.86
CA THR A 139 -38.99 31.01 11.59
C THR A 139 -39.18 30.96 13.10
N HIS A 140 -40.36 30.58 13.58
CA HIS A 140 -40.67 30.55 15.02
C HIS A 140 -41.55 29.35 15.39
N TRP A 141 -41.42 28.92 16.64
CA TRP A 141 -42.44 28.16 17.36
C TRP A 141 -43.45 29.13 17.99
N ALA A 142 -44.73 28.79 17.94
CA ALA A 142 -45.79 29.49 18.66
C ALA A 142 -46.61 28.50 19.50
N VAL A 143 -46.70 28.76 20.80
CA VAL A 143 -47.45 27.95 21.76
C VAL A 143 -48.62 28.77 22.30
N TYR A 144 -49.82 28.32 21.98
CA TYR A 144 -51.08 28.90 22.43
C TYR A 144 -51.65 28.06 23.57
N THR A 145 -52.31 28.69 24.53
CA THR A 145 -53.17 27.98 25.46
C THR A 145 -54.61 27.93 24.94
N ARG A 146 -55.32 26.83 25.23
CA ARG A 146 -56.74 26.68 24.89
C ARG A 146 -57.55 26.28 26.11
N SER A 147 -58.62 27.01 26.35
CA SER A 147 -59.65 26.65 27.31
C SER A 147 -60.73 25.77 26.69
N SER A 148 -61.73 25.37 27.48
CA SER A 148 -62.92 24.70 26.95
C SER A 148 -63.77 25.60 26.03
N LEU A 149 -63.49 26.91 25.99
CA LEU A 149 -64.30 27.89 25.25
C LEU A 149 -63.55 28.47 24.05
N VAL A 150 -62.25 28.74 24.16
CA VAL A 150 -61.50 29.48 23.14
C VAL A 150 -59.98 29.24 23.24
N GLU A 151 -59.30 29.38 22.10
CA GLU A 151 -57.85 29.52 21.99
C GLU A 151 -57.42 30.94 22.36
N GLN A 152 -56.24 31.08 22.95
CA GLN A 152 -55.64 32.36 23.22
C GLN A 152 -55.41 33.16 21.91
N SER A 153 -55.56 34.49 21.93
CA SER A 153 -55.34 35.32 20.74
C SER A 153 -53.88 35.62 20.46
N THR A 154 -53.03 35.64 21.50
CA THR A 154 -51.61 35.99 21.42
C THR A 154 -50.77 34.83 21.96
N PRO A 155 -49.91 34.19 21.15
CA PRO A 155 -49.12 33.07 21.61
C PRO A 155 -47.89 33.51 22.41
N SER A 156 -47.33 32.56 23.15
CA SER A 156 -45.91 32.63 23.47
C SER A 156 -45.11 32.13 22.28
N SER A 157 -44.00 32.79 21.95
CA SER A 157 -43.24 32.46 20.75
C SER A 157 -41.74 32.38 21.00
N LEU A 158 -41.07 31.61 20.14
CA LEU A 158 -39.64 31.38 20.19
C LEU A 158 -39.10 31.38 18.76
N MET A 159 -38.13 32.24 18.47
CA MET A 159 -37.39 32.19 17.22
C MET A 159 -36.62 30.88 17.12
N ILE A 160 -36.75 30.20 16.00
CA ILE A 160 -36.04 28.95 15.73
C ILE A 160 -34.61 29.32 15.31
N TYR A 161 -33.64 28.70 15.97
CA TYR A 161 -32.24 28.77 15.59
C TYR A 161 -31.83 27.41 15.06
N ASP A 162 -31.78 27.31 13.74
CA ASP A 162 -31.24 26.17 13.00
C ASP A 162 -29.74 26.03 13.32
N MET A 163 -29.38 24.87 13.86
CA MET A 163 -28.00 24.55 14.17
C MET A 163 -27.38 23.77 13.01
N VAL A 164 -26.46 24.40 12.28
CA VAL A 164 -25.68 23.72 11.23
C VAL A 164 -24.29 23.39 11.75
N ALA A 165 -23.90 22.13 11.73
CA ALA A 165 -22.60 21.69 12.24
C ALA A 165 -21.78 20.88 11.24
N ASN A 166 -21.73 21.29 9.98
CA ASN A 166 -20.89 20.61 8.99
C ASN A 166 -19.39 20.78 9.24
N VAL A 167 -18.62 19.70 9.09
CA VAL A 167 -17.16 19.78 9.00
C VAL A 167 -16.74 20.44 7.69
N SER A 168 -15.48 20.83 7.56
CA SER A 168 -14.96 21.38 6.30
C SER A 168 -13.53 20.95 6.05
N ASN A 169 -12.97 21.33 4.89
CA ASN A 169 -11.57 21.09 4.53
C ASN A 169 -11.12 19.64 4.77
N ILE A 170 -11.92 18.68 4.30
CA ILE A 170 -11.59 17.26 4.41
C ILE A 170 -10.39 16.99 3.49
N THR A 171 -9.35 16.38 4.05
CA THR A 171 -8.14 15.97 3.32
C THR A 171 -7.85 14.51 3.61
N PHE A 172 -7.36 13.78 2.62
CA PHE A 172 -6.91 12.40 2.77
C PHE A 172 -5.45 12.32 2.32
N GLN A 173 -4.60 11.76 3.17
CA GLN A 173 -3.26 11.33 2.79
C GLN A 173 -3.30 9.80 2.65
N GLY A 174 -3.31 9.33 1.40
CA GLY A 174 -3.24 7.91 1.07
C GLY A 174 -1.84 7.37 1.31
N LEU A 175 -1.75 6.20 1.93
CA LEU A 175 -0.50 5.55 2.31
C LEU A 175 -0.53 4.05 1.98
N ASP A 176 -1.62 3.48 1.51
CA ASP A 176 -1.55 2.17 0.87
C ASP A 176 -1.36 2.34 -0.63
N LEU A 177 -0.47 1.53 -1.20
CA LEU A 177 0.09 1.75 -2.53
C LEU A 177 -0.60 0.88 -3.60
N ASP A 178 -1.79 0.35 -3.28
CA ASP A 178 -2.49 -0.68 -4.03
C ASP A 178 -3.78 -0.18 -4.69
N TYR A 179 -3.98 -0.52 -5.96
CA TYR A 179 -5.06 -0.02 -6.86
C TYR A 179 -6.52 -0.28 -6.43
N ALA A 180 -6.77 -0.89 -5.28
CA ALA A 180 -8.12 -1.26 -4.85
C ALA A 180 -8.30 -1.21 -3.34
N HIS A 181 -7.30 -0.73 -2.61
CA HIS A 181 -7.36 -0.60 -1.17
C HIS A 181 -7.22 0.87 -0.81
N LEU A 182 -7.65 1.20 0.41
CA LEU A 182 -7.43 2.47 1.05
C LEU A 182 -6.70 2.23 2.37
N GLY A 183 -5.81 3.15 2.70
CA GLY A 183 -5.06 3.15 3.93
C GLY A 183 -4.41 4.51 4.08
N GLY A 184 -4.44 5.09 5.27
CA GLY A 184 -3.91 6.43 5.48
C GLY A 184 -4.71 7.23 6.49
N THR A 185 -4.63 8.55 6.44
CA THR A 185 -5.29 9.42 7.42
C THR A 185 -6.25 10.38 6.74
N VAL A 186 -7.51 10.38 7.17
CA VAL A 186 -8.50 11.40 6.81
C VAL A 186 -8.49 12.46 7.91
N LYS A 187 -8.35 13.73 7.54
CA LYS A 187 -8.44 14.89 8.44
C LYS A 187 -9.55 15.81 8.00
N TRP A 188 -10.11 16.56 8.94
CA TRP A 188 -11.10 17.60 8.66
C TRP A 188 -10.89 18.79 9.60
N LEU A 189 -11.48 19.92 9.21
CA LEU A 189 -11.68 21.08 10.07
C LEU A 189 -13.04 20.94 10.77
N GLU A 190 -13.03 21.08 12.09
CA GLU A 190 -14.22 20.99 12.92
C GLU A 190 -15.24 22.11 12.59
N PRO A 191 -16.54 21.91 12.87
CA PRO A 191 -17.57 22.92 12.65
C PRO A 191 -17.37 24.16 13.53
N ALA A 192 -17.88 25.31 13.10
CA ALA A 192 -17.75 26.56 13.85
C ALA A 192 -18.48 26.55 15.20
N LEU A 193 -19.52 25.72 15.34
CA LEU A 193 -20.32 25.58 16.55
C LEU A 193 -20.27 24.13 17.03
N LEU A 194 -19.56 23.88 18.13
CA LEU A 194 -19.37 22.53 18.69
C LEU A 194 -20.36 22.18 19.80
N GLU A 195 -21.15 23.15 20.27
CA GLU A 195 -21.99 23.00 21.48
C GLU A 195 -22.99 21.84 21.45
N ARG A 196 -23.35 21.37 20.25
CA ARG A 196 -24.33 20.28 20.04
C ARG A 196 -23.76 19.09 19.27
N VAL A 197 -22.47 19.14 18.92
CA VAL A 197 -21.78 18.01 18.31
C VAL A 197 -21.26 17.11 19.43
N TYR A 198 -21.55 15.83 19.34
CA TYR A 198 -21.12 14.80 20.29
C TYR A 198 -19.95 13.97 19.72
N SER A 199 -20.07 13.56 18.45
CA SER A 199 -19.04 12.78 17.74
C SER A 199 -19.04 13.04 16.23
N TYR A 200 -18.00 12.54 15.55
CA TYR A 200 -17.86 12.47 14.11
C TYR A 200 -17.88 11.02 13.65
N VAL A 201 -18.47 10.77 12.48
CA VAL A 201 -18.51 9.44 11.87
C VAL A 201 -18.02 9.52 10.43
N LEU A 202 -17.02 8.69 10.10
CA LEU A 202 -16.45 8.59 8.75
C LEU A 202 -16.98 7.34 8.05
N TYR A 203 -17.46 7.52 6.83
CA TYR A 203 -17.82 6.42 5.95
C TYR A 203 -17.11 6.52 4.59
N LEU A 204 -16.95 5.37 3.95
CA LEU A 204 -16.80 5.26 2.50
C LEU A 204 -18.17 5.31 1.85
N ALA A 205 -18.33 5.98 0.72
CA ALA A 205 -19.59 6.09 0.00
C ALA A 205 -19.42 6.10 -1.52
N GLU A 206 -20.48 5.73 -2.24
CA GLU A 206 -20.52 5.74 -3.71
C GLU A 206 -20.89 7.11 -4.28
N SER A 207 -21.38 8.03 -3.44
CA SER A 207 -21.74 9.39 -3.84
C SER A 207 -21.39 10.42 -2.76
N PRO A 208 -21.30 11.71 -3.13
CA PRO A 208 -21.14 12.82 -2.17
C PRO A 208 -22.24 12.90 -1.10
N ALA A 209 -23.43 12.39 -1.39
CA ALA A 209 -24.57 12.39 -0.46
C ALA A 209 -24.51 11.24 0.56
N GLY A 210 -23.55 10.32 0.42
CA GLY A 210 -23.42 9.17 1.30
C GLY A 210 -24.20 7.92 0.87
N ASP A 211 -24.52 7.78 -0.42
CA ASP A 211 -25.21 6.59 -0.92
C ASP A 211 -24.35 5.33 -0.73
N TYR A 212 -25.00 4.22 -0.35
CA TYR A 212 -24.41 2.89 -0.14
C TYR A 212 -23.24 2.84 0.85
N ARG A 213 -23.21 3.75 1.83
CA ARG A 213 -22.06 3.94 2.72
C ARG A 213 -21.65 2.73 3.58
N SER A 214 -20.35 2.60 3.83
CA SER A 214 -19.76 1.65 4.80
C SER A 214 -18.88 2.39 5.79
N GLN A 215 -19.08 2.14 7.08
CA GLN A 215 -18.35 2.83 8.14
C GLN A 215 -16.89 2.35 8.15
N VAL A 216 -15.93 3.27 8.22
CA VAL A 216 -14.49 2.93 8.22
C VAL A 216 -14.07 2.35 9.57
N GLU A 217 -14.37 3.07 10.65
CA GLU A 217 -14.01 2.74 12.02
C GLU A 217 -15.07 3.27 13.00
N SER A 218 -14.91 3.01 14.30
CA SER A 218 -15.80 3.58 15.32
C SER A 218 -15.84 5.12 15.27
N GLU A 219 -16.98 5.71 15.62
CA GLU A 219 -17.12 7.16 15.75
C GLU A 219 -16.10 7.76 16.72
N VAL A 220 -15.64 8.98 16.44
CA VAL A 220 -14.65 9.69 17.27
C VAL A 220 -15.31 10.87 17.97
N LEU A 221 -14.97 11.12 19.23
CA LEU A 221 -15.55 12.21 20.00
C LEU A 221 -15.05 13.59 19.51
N VAL A 222 -15.84 14.63 19.77
CA VAL A 222 -15.42 16.03 19.55
C VAL A 222 -14.07 16.31 20.20
N GLY A 223 -13.23 17.08 19.52
CA GLY A 223 -11.82 17.29 19.85
C GLY A 223 -10.86 16.34 19.11
N THR A 224 -11.39 15.36 18.38
CA THR A 224 -10.63 14.54 17.42
C THR A 224 -11.06 14.92 16.00
N ASN A 225 -10.13 15.40 15.18
CA ASN A 225 -10.41 15.89 13.82
C ASN A 225 -9.64 15.12 12.73
N GLU A 226 -9.22 13.90 13.07
CA GLU A 226 -8.59 12.96 12.14
C GLU A 226 -8.98 11.52 12.49
N LEU A 227 -8.97 10.65 11.48
CA LEU A 227 -9.21 9.22 11.64
C LEU A 227 -8.28 8.44 10.72
N LEU A 228 -7.67 7.40 11.27
CA LEU A 228 -6.86 6.45 10.51
C LEU A 228 -7.79 5.50 9.76
N VAL A 229 -7.62 5.43 8.43
CA VAL A 229 -8.14 4.36 7.59
C VAL A 229 -7.14 3.21 7.68
N PRO A 230 -7.53 2.04 8.21
CA PRO A 230 -6.64 0.88 8.28
C PRO A 230 -6.07 0.54 6.89
N ALA A 231 -4.83 0.08 6.83
CA ALA A 231 -4.27 -0.46 5.59
C ALA A 231 -5.13 -1.61 5.06
N GLU A 232 -5.13 -1.82 3.74
CA GLU A 232 -5.90 -2.87 3.07
C GLU A 232 -7.42 -2.70 3.21
N THR A 233 -7.92 -1.50 3.47
CA THR A 233 -9.37 -1.26 3.50
C THR A 233 -9.89 -1.33 2.08
N LEU A 234 -10.65 -2.38 1.75
CA LEU A 234 -11.15 -2.58 0.39
C LEU A 234 -11.98 -1.38 -0.09
N ARG A 235 -11.53 -0.73 -1.18
CA ARG A 235 -12.20 0.41 -1.79
C ARG A 235 -13.55 0.05 -2.41
N SER A 236 -13.66 -1.13 -3.03
CA SER A 236 -14.87 -1.57 -3.75
C SER A 236 -15.36 -0.53 -4.77
N SER A 237 -16.67 -0.26 -4.84
CA SER A 237 -17.31 0.79 -5.65
C SER A 237 -17.25 2.19 -5.04
N TYR A 238 -16.65 2.34 -3.86
CA TYR A 238 -16.61 3.63 -3.16
C TYR A 238 -15.69 4.62 -3.86
N THR A 239 -16.11 5.88 -3.83
CA THR A 239 -15.44 7.00 -4.51
C THR A 239 -15.27 8.21 -3.60
N HIS A 240 -15.93 8.22 -2.44
CA HIS A 240 -15.92 9.34 -1.50
C HIS A 240 -15.67 8.87 -0.08
N PHE A 241 -14.92 9.68 0.66
CA PHE A 241 -15.06 9.77 2.11
C PHE A 241 -16.20 10.74 2.42
N VAL A 242 -17.09 10.36 3.32
CA VAL A 242 -18.15 11.23 3.85
C VAL A 242 -18.03 11.30 5.37
N VAL A 243 -18.02 12.51 5.90
CA VAL A 243 -17.91 12.79 7.33
C VAL A 243 -19.23 13.40 7.79
N TYR A 244 -19.84 12.73 8.77
CA TYR A 244 -21.05 13.17 9.44
C TYR A 244 -20.71 13.70 10.82
N THR A 245 -21.38 14.76 11.24
CA THR A 245 -21.46 15.13 12.65
C THR A 245 -22.67 14.48 13.28
N LYS A 246 -22.56 14.18 14.57
CA LYS A 246 -23.58 13.48 15.33
C LYS A 246 -23.78 14.16 16.67
N SER A 247 -25.02 14.43 17.02
CA SER A 247 -25.43 14.98 18.31
C SER A 247 -25.85 13.87 19.27
N THR A 248 -26.39 14.26 20.43
CA THR A 248 -27.07 13.32 21.34
C THR A 248 -28.42 12.81 20.81
N LEU A 249 -28.98 13.47 19.79
CA LEU A 249 -30.26 13.11 19.18
C LEU A 249 -30.06 12.23 17.94
N ALA A 250 -29.25 12.70 17.00
CA ALA A 250 -29.16 12.12 15.66
C ALA A 250 -27.77 12.36 15.02
N GLU A 251 -27.46 11.54 14.02
CA GLU A 251 -26.44 11.86 13.02
C GLU A 251 -27.07 12.77 11.97
N GLN A 252 -26.33 13.76 11.48
CA GLN A 252 -26.78 14.59 10.37
C GLN A 252 -27.14 13.71 9.15
N THR A 253 -28.03 14.18 8.29
CA THR A 253 -28.43 13.48 7.07
C THR A 253 -27.62 13.91 5.86
N THR A 254 -27.08 15.14 5.87
CA THR A 254 -26.29 15.69 4.76
C THR A 254 -24.80 15.73 5.13
N PRO A 255 -23.94 14.83 4.63
CA PRO A 255 -22.52 14.82 4.99
C PRO A 255 -21.71 15.96 4.34
N SER A 256 -20.53 16.20 4.90
CA SER A 256 -19.43 16.78 4.13
C SER A 256 -18.61 15.67 3.49
N TYR A 257 -18.06 15.89 2.30
CA TYR A 257 -17.42 14.83 1.52
C TYR A 257 -16.08 15.22 0.93
N LEU A 258 -15.28 14.19 0.61
CA LEU A 258 -14.06 14.27 -0.17
C LEU A 258 -14.09 13.12 -1.19
N ALA A 259 -14.07 13.43 -2.49
CA ALA A 259 -13.76 12.43 -3.50
C ALA A 259 -12.26 12.10 -3.39
N PHE A 260 -11.93 10.81 -3.28
CA PHE A 260 -10.52 10.40 -3.27
C PHE A 260 -10.08 9.93 -4.65
N LEU A 261 -8.83 10.26 -4.99
CA LEU A 261 -8.10 9.67 -6.10
C LEU A 261 -7.12 8.69 -5.47
N ASP A 262 -7.23 7.44 -5.90
CA ASP A 262 -6.36 6.36 -5.47
C ASP A 262 -5.20 6.30 -6.45
N GLU A 263 -3.99 6.55 -5.95
CA GLU A 263 -2.77 6.58 -6.75
C GLU A 263 -1.98 5.30 -6.50
N VAL A 264 -1.56 4.67 -7.59
CA VAL A 264 -0.85 3.39 -7.54
C VAL A 264 0.63 3.64 -7.71
N SER A 265 1.42 3.20 -6.75
CA SER A 265 2.89 3.30 -6.80
C SER A 265 3.54 1.94 -7.01
N VAL A 266 3.29 1.31 -8.17
CA VAL A 266 3.91 0.03 -8.54
C VAL A 266 5.18 0.28 -9.37
N ALA A 267 6.29 -0.35 -8.99
CA ALA A 267 7.52 -0.33 -9.78
C ALA A 267 7.24 -0.85 -11.20
N GLY A 268 7.74 -0.18 -12.23
CA GLY A 268 7.59 -0.58 -13.64
C GLY A 268 8.82 -1.32 -14.18
N ASN A 269 8.67 -1.99 -15.32
CA ASN A 269 9.78 -2.49 -16.15
C ASN A 269 10.93 -3.17 -15.38
N VAL A 270 10.61 -4.12 -14.51
CA VAL A 270 11.59 -4.89 -13.75
C VAL A 270 12.41 -5.77 -14.70
N SER A 271 13.74 -5.70 -14.62
CA SER A 271 14.64 -6.55 -15.39
C SER A 271 15.82 -7.02 -14.55
N PHE A 272 16.25 -8.25 -14.81
CA PHE A 272 17.38 -8.88 -14.14
C PHE A 272 18.17 -9.66 -15.18
N VAL A 273 19.51 -9.63 -15.05
CA VAL A 273 20.42 -10.46 -15.82
C VAL A 273 21.23 -11.26 -14.82
N ASP A 274 21.15 -12.58 -14.96
CA ASP A 274 21.97 -13.48 -14.16
C ASP A 274 23.42 -13.46 -14.66
N GLU A 275 24.32 -13.08 -13.77
CA GLU A 275 25.77 -13.04 -13.95
C GLU A 275 26.48 -14.18 -13.20
N ASP A 276 25.72 -15.01 -12.48
CA ASP A 276 26.23 -16.23 -11.87
C ASP A 276 26.22 -17.37 -12.90
N LEU A 277 27.28 -18.18 -12.89
CA LEU A 277 27.43 -19.31 -13.80
C LEU A 277 27.24 -20.65 -13.11
N ASP A 278 27.09 -20.64 -11.79
CA ASP A 278 26.89 -21.85 -11.01
C ASP A 278 25.42 -22.27 -11.04
N ARG A 279 25.23 -23.58 -11.18
CA ARG A 279 23.91 -24.15 -11.44
C ARG A 279 23.04 -24.05 -10.19
N PHE A 280 21.82 -23.53 -10.37
CA PHE A 280 20.85 -23.27 -9.30
C PHE A 280 21.22 -22.12 -8.36
N GLU A 281 22.15 -21.26 -8.79
CA GLU A 281 22.57 -20.06 -8.09
C GLU A 281 22.37 -18.87 -9.04
N ILE A 282 22.17 -17.69 -8.48
CA ILE A 282 22.01 -16.45 -9.25
C ILE A 282 22.81 -15.32 -8.61
N GLY A 283 23.12 -14.31 -9.42
CA GLY A 283 23.79 -13.09 -8.98
C GLY A 283 23.71 -12.03 -10.07
N GLY A 284 23.79 -10.75 -9.70
CA GLY A 284 23.75 -9.65 -10.68
C GLY A 284 22.80 -8.52 -10.28
N ASP A 285 22.59 -7.56 -11.18
CA ASP A 285 21.83 -6.35 -10.85
C ASP A 285 20.35 -6.47 -11.30
N LEU A 286 19.46 -6.30 -10.33
CA LEU A 286 18.03 -6.14 -10.53
C LEU A 286 17.73 -4.64 -10.67
N VAL A 287 17.14 -4.23 -11.80
CA VAL A 287 16.78 -2.83 -12.06
C VAL A 287 15.29 -2.70 -12.37
N TRP A 288 14.70 -1.55 -12.03
CA TRP A 288 13.31 -1.25 -12.32
C TRP A 288 13.11 0.24 -12.66
N LEU A 289 11.94 0.57 -13.18
CA LEU A 289 11.48 1.94 -13.34
C LEU A 289 10.67 2.33 -12.10
N GLN A 290 10.92 3.50 -11.54
CA GLN A 290 10.11 4.03 -10.44
C GLN A 290 8.69 4.37 -10.92
N PRO A 291 7.66 4.28 -10.06
CA PRO A 291 6.31 4.70 -10.41
C PRO A 291 6.28 6.20 -10.75
N GLU A 292 5.25 6.62 -11.49
CA GLU A 292 5.07 8.03 -11.89
C GLU A 292 4.83 8.93 -10.66
N ASP A 293 4.04 8.45 -9.70
CA ASP A 293 3.96 9.01 -8.35
C ASP A 293 4.64 8.06 -7.36
N ASP A 294 5.73 8.53 -6.76
CA ASP A 294 6.47 7.85 -5.70
C ASP A 294 6.47 8.65 -4.39
N SER A 295 5.58 9.65 -4.26
CA SER A 295 5.57 10.60 -3.15
C SER A 295 5.39 9.92 -1.78
N GLU A 296 4.58 8.86 -1.73
CA GLU A 296 4.28 8.07 -0.54
C GLU A 296 5.16 6.82 -0.38
N VAL A 297 6.05 6.55 -1.35
CA VAL A 297 7.00 5.43 -1.26
C VAL A 297 8.15 5.80 -0.33
N THR A 298 8.48 4.95 0.64
CA THR A 298 9.66 5.11 1.51
C THR A 298 10.79 4.18 1.09
N HIS A 299 10.46 2.95 0.69
CA HIS A 299 11.42 1.90 0.33
C HIS A 299 10.86 1.01 -0.79
N TYR A 300 11.76 0.30 -1.46
CA TYR A 300 11.44 -0.87 -2.29
C TYR A 300 11.96 -2.13 -1.60
N MET A 301 11.14 -3.16 -1.56
CA MET A 301 11.41 -4.44 -0.92
C MET A 301 11.60 -5.50 -2.02
N ILE A 302 12.73 -6.21 -1.99
CA ILE A 302 13.16 -7.14 -3.04
C ILE A 302 13.10 -8.56 -2.49
N TYR A 303 12.39 -9.45 -3.19
CA TYR A 303 12.24 -10.85 -2.79
C TYR A 303 12.47 -11.82 -3.95
N LEU A 304 12.94 -13.03 -3.61
CA LEU A 304 12.72 -14.22 -4.43
C LEU A 304 11.30 -14.75 -4.21
N ALA A 305 10.64 -15.26 -5.25
CA ALA A 305 9.28 -15.79 -5.17
C ALA A 305 9.05 -16.99 -6.10
N GLU A 306 8.09 -17.85 -5.75
CA GLU A 306 7.72 -19.03 -6.55
C GLU A 306 6.90 -18.66 -7.79
N ASP A 307 6.29 -17.47 -7.81
CA ASP A 307 5.55 -16.94 -8.95
C ASP A 307 5.64 -15.40 -9.07
N SER A 308 5.05 -14.86 -10.14
CA SER A 308 5.06 -13.43 -10.45
C SER A 308 4.24 -12.57 -9.48
N SER A 309 3.41 -13.16 -8.62
CA SER A 309 2.58 -12.49 -7.61
C SER A 309 3.26 -12.40 -6.25
N GLY A 310 4.42 -13.03 -6.07
CA GLY A 310 5.13 -13.05 -4.79
C GLY A 310 4.76 -14.20 -3.87
N LEU A 311 4.22 -15.31 -4.39
CA LEU A 311 3.92 -16.49 -3.58
C LEU A 311 5.19 -17.08 -2.93
N SER A 312 5.06 -17.50 -1.67
CA SER A 312 6.13 -18.14 -0.88
C SER A 312 7.45 -17.36 -0.80
N ARG A 313 7.39 -16.02 -0.87
CA ARG A 313 8.56 -15.17 -1.04
C ARG A 313 9.62 -15.21 0.09
N SER A 314 10.88 -14.97 -0.27
CA SER A 314 12.04 -14.83 0.63
C SER A 314 12.73 -13.48 0.43
N LEU A 315 12.92 -12.70 1.51
CA LEU A 315 13.46 -11.34 1.44
C LEU A 315 14.96 -11.36 1.14
N LEU A 316 15.36 -10.72 0.04
CA LEU A 316 16.76 -10.49 -0.29
C LEU A 316 17.29 -9.19 0.33
N GLY A 317 16.50 -8.13 0.29
CA GLY A 317 16.92 -6.82 0.78
C GLY A 317 15.90 -5.71 0.51
N ASN A 318 16.28 -4.48 0.82
CA ASN A 318 15.49 -3.30 0.51
C ASN A 318 16.41 -2.12 0.15
N VAL A 319 15.84 -1.15 -0.56
CA VAL A 319 16.49 0.12 -0.89
C VAL A 319 15.55 1.29 -0.63
N SER A 320 16.09 2.46 -0.31
CA SER A 320 15.28 3.67 -0.07
C SER A 320 14.66 4.21 -1.36
N ARG A 321 13.61 5.04 -1.23
CA ARG A 321 13.04 5.84 -2.34
C ARG A 321 14.15 6.56 -3.12
N GLY A 322 13.99 6.65 -4.44
CA GLY A 322 14.97 7.27 -5.34
C GLY A 322 16.04 6.30 -5.84
N VAL A 323 16.23 5.14 -5.19
CA VAL A 323 17.04 4.03 -5.71
C VAL A 323 16.16 3.14 -6.60
N HIS A 324 16.71 2.66 -7.72
CA HIS A 324 16.00 1.88 -8.74
C HIS A 324 16.79 0.65 -9.21
N GLU A 325 17.78 0.26 -8.42
CA GLU A 325 18.61 -0.92 -8.63
C GLU A 325 18.91 -1.62 -7.30
N PHE A 326 19.12 -2.93 -7.36
CA PHE A 326 19.54 -3.76 -6.24
C PHE A 326 20.48 -4.85 -6.75
N SER A 327 21.67 -4.95 -6.17
CA SER A 327 22.64 -5.98 -6.52
C SER A 327 22.32 -7.27 -5.74
N VAL A 328 21.85 -8.29 -6.45
CA VAL A 328 21.66 -9.64 -5.92
C VAL A 328 23.05 -10.24 -5.68
N PRO A 329 23.40 -10.63 -4.44
CA PRO A 329 24.70 -11.22 -4.16
C PRO A 329 24.98 -12.44 -5.05
N ALA A 330 26.24 -12.63 -5.45
CA ALA A 330 26.67 -13.87 -6.07
C ALA A 330 26.41 -15.08 -5.15
N ASP A 331 26.33 -16.27 -5.75
CA ASP A 331 26.05 -17.54 -5.08
C ASP A 331 24.68 -17.54 -4.35
N THR A 332 23.71 -16.71 -4.79
CA THR A 332 22.37 -16.71 -4.19
C THR A 332 21.61 -17.94 -4.67
N ALA A 333 21.39 -18.90 -3.76
CA ALA A 333 20.65 -20.11 -4.07
C ALA A 333 19.22 -19.83 -4.59
N LEU A 334 18.89 -20.36 -5.76
CA LEU A 334 17.59 -20.16 -6.42
C LEU A 334 16.48 -21.04 -5.82
N GLU A 335 16.82 -22.22 -5.30
CA GLU A 335 15.89 -23.19 -4.73
C GLU A 335 14.65 -23.49 -5.63
N ALA A 336 13.43 -23.28 -5.11
CA ALA A 336 12.17 -23.43 -5.85
C ALA A 336 11.66 -22.10 -6.43
N PHE A 337 12.39 -21.00 -6.21
CA PHE A 337 11.98 -19.68 -6.67
C PHE A 337 12.19 -19.56 -8.18
N THR A 338 11.27 -18.86 -8.82
CA THR A 338 11.31 -18.64 -10.27
C THR A 338 11.28 -17.15 -10.62
N HIS A 339 10.98 -16.26 -9.66
CA HIS A 339 10.85 -14.84 -9.90
C HIS A 339 11.64 -14.01 -8.89
N LEU A 340 12.12 -12.85 -9.34
CA LEU A 340 12.45 -11.73 -8.48
C LEU A 340 11.26 -10.76 -8.50
N THR A 341 10.86 -10.29 -7.32
CA THR A 341 9.71 -9.39 -7.13
C THR A 341 10.16 -8.12 -6.42
N VAL A 342 9.61 -6.98 -6.83
CA VAL A 342 9.84 -5.66 -6.24
C VAL A 342 8.51 -5.11 -5.76
N PHE A 343 8.42 -4.86 -4.46
CA PHE A 343 7.27 -4.24 -3.81
C PHE A 343 7.62 -2.82 -3.38
N ALA A 344 6.73 -1.86 -3.63
CA ALA A 344 6.84 -0.54 -3.00
C ALA A 344 6.34 -0.61 -1.56
N ARG A 345 6.90 0.21 -0.67
CA ARG A 345 6.51 0.27 0.73
C ARG A 345 6.40 1.71 1.20
N SER A 346 5.29 2.06 1.85
CA SER A 346 5.07 3.36 2.49
C SER A 346 5.42 3.34 3.98
N GLU A 347 5.13 4.43 4.70
CA GLU A 347 5.20 4.45 6.17
C GLU A 347 4.16 3.53 6.81
N LEU A 348 3.05 3.25 6.12
CA LEU A 348 1.94 2.46 6.65
C LEU A 348 2.11 0.96 6.37
N VAL A 349 2.34 0.60 5.10
CA VAL A 349 2.32 -0.81 4.66
C VAL A 349 3.17 -1.04 3.42
N GLU A 350 3.56 -2.29 3.19
CA GLU A 350 4.09 -2.74 1.90
C GLU A 350 2.92 -3.00 0.94
N SER A 351 3.05 -2.59 -0.32
CA SER A 351 2.07 -2.93 -1.37
C SER A 351 1.85 -4.45 -1.43
N THR A 352 0.63 -4.85 -1.75
CA THR A 352 0.26 -6.24 -2.01
C THR A 352 0.49 -6.66 -3.45
N THR A 353 0.70 -5.71 -4.37
CA THR A 353 0.90 -5.98 -5.80
C THR A 353 2.34 -5.69 -6.23
N PRO A 354 3.18 -6.72 -6.44
CA PRO A 354 4.54 -6.51 -6.92
C PRO A 354 4.56 -6.28 -8.43
N ASN A 355 5.71 -5.80 -8.90
CA ASN A 355 6.17 -6.12 -10.24
C ASN A 355 7.29 -7.16 -10.16
N SER A 356 7.46 -7.97 -11.21
CA SER A 356 8.33 -9.13 -11.16
C SER A 356 8.99 -9.43 -12.50
N VAL A 357 10.09 -10.17 -12.41
CA VAL A 357 10.83 -10.69 -13.55
C VAL A 357 11.07 -12.19 -13.35
N LEU A 358 10.84 -12.97 -14.41
CA LEU A 358 11.18 -14.39 -14.43
C LEU A 358 12.71 -14.52 -14.40
N VAL A 359 13.21 -15.29 -13.45
CA VAL A 359 14.62 -15.62 -13.34
C VAL A 359 14.94 -16.72 -14.33
N VAL A 360 15.98 -16.51 -15.12
CA VAL A 360 16.56 -17.52 -16.02
C VAL A 360 17.97 -17.77 -15.54
N ASP A 361 18.17 -18.88 -14.82
CA ASP A 361 19.48 -19.37 -14.39
C ASP A 361 20.37 -19.63 -15.62
N VAL A 362 21.50 -18.92 -15.70
CA VAL A 362 22.49 -19.06 -16.77
C VAL A 362 23.67 -19.92 -16.29
N SER A 363 23.40 -21.19 -16.01
CA SER A 363 24.50 -22.10 -15.69
C SER A 363 25.43 -22.42 -16.88
N SER A 364 26.73 -22.45 -16.59
CA SER A 364 27.78 -22.87 -17.52
C SER A 364 28.69 -23.87 -16.81
N SER A 365 29.36 -24.76 -17.55
CA SER A 365 30.33 -25.68 -16.96
C SER A 365 31.47 -25.99 -17.92
N ILE A 366 32.64 -26.24 -17.34
CA ILE A 366 33.79 -26.81 -18.06
C ILE A 366 33.74 -28.33 -17.87
N SER A 367 33.86 -29.07 -18.96
CA SER A 367 33.93 -30.53 -18.98
C SER A 367 35.15 -31.00 -19.79
N ASN A 368 35.45 -32.30 -19.71
CA ASN A 368 36.56 -32.92 -20.44
C ASN A 368 37.92 -32.22 -20.25
N LEU A 369 38.20 -31.70 -19.04
CA LEU A 369 39.51 -31.14 -18.73
C LEU A 369 40.57 -32.24 -18.85
N ARG A 370 41.55 -32.02 -19.72
CA ARG A 370 42.66 -32.93 -20.00
C ARG A 370 43.96 -32.14 -20.02
N PHE A 371 45.02 -32.76 -19.54
CA PHE A 371 46.37 -32.24 -19.64
C PHE A 371 47.25 -33.29 -20.31
N THR A 372 48.03 -32.84 -21.29
CA THR A 372 49.08 -33.65 -21.90
C THR A 372 50.40 -32.98 -21.54
N ASP A 373 51.11 -33.59 -20.61
CA ASP A 373 52.47 -33.21 -20.28
C ASP A 373 53.39 -33.72 -21.37
N LEU A 374 54.08 -32.79 -22.03
CA LEU A 374 55.08 -32.99 -23.08
C LEU A 374 56.50 -32.72 -22.57
N ASP A 375 56.62 -32.24 -21.34
CA ASP A 375 57.89 -32.14 -20.65
C ASP A 375 58.28 -33.53 -20.14
N LEU A 376 59.56 -33.88 -20.29
CA LEU A 376 60.08 -35.19 -19.90
C LEU A 376 60.98 -35.09 -18.65
N ASP A 377 61.21 -33.86 -18.18
CA ASP A 377 62.05 -33.59 -17.02
C ASP A 377 61.27 -33.81 -15.72
N GLN A 378 61.96 -34.46 -14.77
CA GLN A 378 61.36 -34.86 -13.52
C GLN A 378 61.04 -33.63 -12.65
N LEU A 379 59.81 -33.58 -12.11
CA LEU A 379 59.25 -32.48 -11.30
C LEU A 379 59.01 -31.18 -12.08
N GLU A 380 58.90 -31.26 -13.40
CA GLU A 380 58.55 -30.13 -14.25
C GLU A 380 57.31 -30.48 -15.07
N LEU A 381 56.67 -29.45 -15.63
CA LEU A 381 55.47 -29.56 -16.44
C LEU A 381 55.67 -28.70 -17.67
N GLY A 382 55.14 -29.18 -18.80
CA GLY A 382 55.15 -28.41 -20.03
C GLY A 382 54.29 -29.06 -21.08
N GLY A 383 53.32 -28.35 -21.66
CA GLY A 383 52.40 -29.00 -22.58
C GLY A 383 51.13 -28.20 -22.81
N TYR A 384 50.03 -28.89 -23.08
CA TYR A 384 48.75 -28.24 -23.32
C TYR A 384 47.64 -28.83 -22.44
N ALA A 385 46.88 -27.91 -21.84
CA ALA A 385 45.60 -28.21 -21.23
C ALA A 385 44.49 -27.99 -22.25
N THR A 386 43.55 -28.94 -22.35
CA THR A 386 42.36 -28.82 -23.21
C THR A 386 41.10 -29.06 -22.40
N TRP A 387 39.99 -28.44 -22.82
CA TRP A 387 38.69 -28.62 -22.19
C TRP A 387 37.54 -28.47 -23.20
N THR A 388 36.32 -28.66 -22.72
CA THR A 388 35.07 -28.33 -23.41
C THR A 388 34.30 -27.36 -22.51
N GLY A 389 34.22 -26.10 -22.90
CA GLY A 389 33.47 -25.06 -22.17
C GLY A 389 32.25 -24.57 -22.95
N SER A 390 31.30 -23.96 -22.24
CA SER A 390 30.14 -23.29 -22.86
C SER A 390 30.47 -21.86 -23.27
N THR A 391 29.83 -21.38 -24.33
CA THR A 391 29.98 -20.01 -24.83
C THR A 391 28.90 -19.06 -24.34
N ILE A 392 27.90 -19.58 -23.61
CA ILE A 392 26.80 -18.77 -23.08
C ILE A 392 27.28 -18.16 -21.77
N GLY A 393 27.22 -16.83 -21.66
CA GLY A 393 27.63 -16.08 -20.46
C GLY A 393 29.14 -15.99 -20.23
N VAL A 394 29.96 -16.87 -20.81
CA VAL A 394 31.41 -16.90 -20.57
C VAL A 394 32.15 -15.85 -21.41
N VAL A 395 33.00 -15.03 -20.78
CA VAL A 395 33.87 -14.04 -21.46
C VAL A 395 35.25 -14.63 -21.76
N GLY A 396 35.74 -15.51 -20.89
CA GLY A 396 37.02 -16.21 -21.06
C GLY A 396 37.20 -17.37 -20.08
N TYR A 397 38.34 -18.04 -20.18
CA TYR A 397 38.74 -19.16 -19.34
C TYR A 397 40.11 -18.88 -18.71
N ARG A 398 40.28 -19.26 -17.45
CA ARG A 398 41.57 -19.18 -16.74
C ARG A 398 41.97 -20.55 -16.23
N MET A 399 43.24 -20.89 -16.38
CA MET A 399 43.81 -22.16 -15.91
C MET A 399 44.67 -21.91 -14.67
N TYR A 400 44.65 -22.84 -13.72
CA TYR A 400 45.42 -22.76 -12.49
C TYR A 400 46.08 -24.11 -12.18
N LEU A 401 47.30 -24.07 -11.61
CA LEU A 401 47.88 -25.18 -10.86
C LEU A 401 47.47 -25.05 -9.40
N ALA A 402 47.11 -26.14 -8.73
CA ALA A 402 46.65 -26.16 -7.34
C ALA A 402 47.34 -27.27 -6.54
N THR A 403 47.53 -27.03 -5.24
CA THR A 403 48.24 -27.95 -4.34
C THR A 403 47.38 -29.15 -3.90
N ASP A 404 46.07 -29.08 -4.08
CA ASP A 404 45.15 -30.17 -3.78
C ASP A 404 43.88 -30.16 -4.63
N ALA A 405 43.05 -31.19 -4.44
CA ALA A 405 41.76 -31.34 -5.11
C ALA A 405 40.71 -30.30 -4.66
N SER A 406 41.01 -29.46 -3.66
CA SER A 406 40.14 -28.36 -3.20
C SER A 406 40.45 -27.03 -3.91
N GLY A 407 41.52 -26.98 -4.73
CA GLY A 407 41.96 -25.76 -5.40
C GLY A 407 42.83 -24.85 -4.53
N ALA A 408 43.31 -25.34 -3.38
CA ALA A 408 44.17 -24.57 -2.49
C ALA A 408 45.51 -24.22 -3.17
N GLY A 409 46.15 -23.14 -2.72
CA GLY A 409 47.48 -22.75 -3.20
C GLY A 409 47.56 -22.38 -4.68
N ARG A 410 46.44 -21.99 -5.31
CA ARG A 410 46.36 -21.84 -6.78
C ARG A 410 47.34 -20.80 -7.35
N THR A 411 47.95 -21.14 -8.48
CA THR A 411 48.77 -20.23 -9.31
C THR A 411 48.27 -20.26 -10.75
N GLN A 412 47.97 -19.10 -11.33
CA GLN A 412 47.45 -19.03 -12.71
C GLN A 412 48.52 -19.45 -13.72
N VAL A 413 48.11 -20.24 -14.71
CA VAL A 413 48.95 -20.65 -15.84
C VAL A 413 48.56 -19.89 -17.10
N GLY A 414 49.51 -19.13 -17.62
CA GLY A 414 49.31 -18.34 -18.84
C GLY A 414 48.33 -17.18 -18.67
N SER A 415 47.93 -16.60 -19.81
CA SER A 415 46.90 -15.55 -19.87
C SER A 415 45.50 -16.15 -19.92
N GLU A 416 44.49 -15.31 -19.72
CA GLU A 416 43.10 -15.69 -19.97
C GLU A 416 42.88 -16.10 -21.45
N VAL A 417 42.16 -17.19 -21.66
CA VAL A 417 41.78 -17.70 -22.98
C VAL A 417 40.40 -17.16 -23.34
N PRO A 418 40.25 -16.36 -24.41
CA PRO A 418 38.94 -15.82 -24.80
C PRO A 418 37.90 -16.92 -25.05
N VAL A 419 36.62 -16.59 -24.88
CA VAL A 419 35.50 -17.49 -25.23
C VAL A 419 35.65 -18.06 -26.65
N GLY A 420 35.35 -19.35 -26.80
CA GLY A 420 35.59 -20.11 -28.04
C GLY A 420 36.97 -20.73 -28.13
N GLY A 421 37.95 -20.28 -27.34
CA GLY A 421 39.20 -21.00 -27.11
C GLY A 421 39.01 -22.14 -26.11
N ASN A 422 39.74 -23.23 -26.30
CA ASN A 422 39.63 -24.43 -25.47
C ASN A 422 40.97 -25.14 -25.21
N VAL A 423 42.07 -24.39 -25.40
CA VAL A 423 43.44 -24.87 -25.22
C VAL A 423 44.25 -23.78 -24.52
N GLN A 424 45.00 -24.16 -23.48
CA GLN A 424 45.98 -23.30 -22.80
C GLN A 424 47.32 -24.00 -22.76
N MET A 425 48.37 -23.31 -23.20
CA MET A 425 49.74 -23.81 -23.08
C MET A 425 50.22 -23.64 -21.63
N VAL A 426 50.75 -24.71 -21.06
CA VAL A 426 51.59 -24.70 -19.86
C VAL A 426 53.02 -24.52 -20.36
N PRO A 427 53.74 -23.44 -20.01
CA PRO A 427 55.12 -23.25 -20.43
C PRO A 427 55.98 -24.46 -20.05
N ALA A 428 56.94 -24.84 -20.90
CA ALA A 428 57.94 -25.85 -20.53
C ALA A 428 58.72 -25.39 -19.29
N GLU A 429 59.27 -26.36 -18.54
CA GLU A 429 60.05 -26.10 -17.32
C GLU A 429 59.20 -25.44 -16.21
N THR A 430 57.88 -25.60 -16.25
CA THR A 430 57.01 -25.12 -15.16
C THR A 430 57.18 -26.06 -13.98
N ALA A 431 57.94 -25.65 -12.97
CA ALA A 431 58.17 -26.46 -11.78
C ALA A 431 56.86 -27.00 -11.16
N LEU A 432 56.76 -28.33 -11.02
CA LEU A 432 55.61 -29.01 -10.41
C LEU A 432 55.44 -28.59 -8.94
N GLY A 433 56.53 -28.46 -8.21
CA GLY A 433 56.52 -28.03 -6.81
C GLY A 433 55.57 -28.87 -5.94
N ASP A 434 54.71 -28.20 -5.17
CA ASP A 434 53.64 -28.83 -4.37
C ASP A 434 52.31 -28.95 -5.13
N PHE A 435 52.27 -28.62 -6.43
CA PHE A 435 51.05 -28.69 -7.22
C PHE A 435 50.73 -30.15 -7.55
N THR A 436 49.48 -30.53 -7.31
CA THR A 436 49.00 -31.89 -7.55
C THR A 436 47.82 -31.92 -8.51
N HIS A 437 47.23 -30.76 -8.84
CA HIS A 437 46.05 -30.66 -9.68
C HIS A 437 46.14 -29.50 -10.65
N LEU A 438 45.53 -29.68 -11.82
CA LEU A 438 45.20 -28.64 -12.78
C LEU A 438 43.71 -28.31 -12.66
N ALA A 439 43.38 -27.02 -12.61
CA ALA A 439 42.01 -26.53 -12.50
C ALA A 439 41.71 -25.51 -13.61
N ALA A 440 40.46 -25.48 -14.07
CA ALA A 440 39.99 -24.54 -15.08
C ALA A 440 38.79 -23.75 -14.52
N ARG A 441 38.78 -22.42 -14.70
CA ARG A 441 37.67 -21.53 -14.35
C ARG A 441 37.11 -20.83 -15.58
N MET A 442 35.81 -20.58 -15.57
CA MET A 442 35.19 -19.62 -16.49
C MET A 442 35.22 -18.25 -15.84
N GLY A 443 35.57 -17.23 -16.61
CA GLY A 443 35.45 -15.84 -16.22
C GLY A 443 34.18 -15.24 -16.81
N MET A 444 33.33 -14.70 -15.95
CA MET A 444 32.46 -13.57 -16.28
C MET A 444 33.12 -12.27 -15.81
N ALA A 445 32.54 -11.12 -16.16
CA ALA A 445 33.11 -9.81 -15.82
C ALA A 445 33.33 -9.61 -14.30
N THR A 446 32.58 -10.33 -13.45
CA THR A 446 32.43 -10.02 -12.01
C THR A 446 32.45 -11.24 -11.07
N ILE A 447 32.15 -12.47 -11.53
CA ILE A 447 32.00 -13.68 -10.67
C ILE A 447 32.83 -14.87 -11.22
N GLU A 448 33.36 -15.74 -10.33
CA GLU A 448 34.15 -16.94 -10.67
C GLU A 448 33.36 -18.24 -10.40
N SER A 449 33.22 -19.12 -11.41
CA SER A 449 32.49 -20.40 -11.28
C SER A 449 33.24 -21.50 -10.51
N VAL A 450 32.53 -22.57 -10.14
CA VAL A 450 33.12 -23.83 -9.65
C VAL A 450 34.05 -24.49 -10.69
N GLU A 451 35.18 -25.05 -10.24
CA GLU A 451 36.27 -25.58 -11.07
C GLU A 451 36.22 -27.11 -11.27
N PRO A 452 36.22 -27.65 -12.50
CA PRO A 452 36.72 -29.00 -12.71
C PRO A 452 38.23 -29.08 -12.43
N ARG A 453 38.65 -30.22 -11.89
CA ARG A 453 40.02 -30.48 -11.46
C ARG A 453 40.51 -31.80 -12.00
N LEU A 454 41.76 -31.82 -12.42
CA LEU A 454 42.44 -32.98 -12.97
C LEU A 454 43.72 -33.22 -12.17
N PRO A 455 43.92 -34.40 -11.54
CA PRO A 455 45.20 -34.74 -10.95
C PRO A 455 46.32 -34.65 -11.99
N LEU A 456 47.41 -34.00 -11.63
CA LEU A 456 48.61 -33.93 -12.46
C LEU A 456 49.36 -35.26 -12.36
N VAL A 457 49.84 -35.73 -13.50
CA VAL A 457 50.75 -36.87 -13.60
C VAL A 457 51.95 -36.36 -14.38
N ASP A 458 53.08 -36.25 -13.69
CA ASP A 458 54.39 -35.94 -14.26
C ASP A 458 54.87 -37.16 -15.05
N ASN A 459 55.04 -37.00 -16.36
CA ASN A 459 55.46 -38.06 -17.25
C ASN A 459 56.98 -38.06 -17.39
N VAL A 460 57.67 -38.66 -16.43
CA VAL A 460 59.13 -38.79 -16.48
C VAL A 460 59.52 -39.90 -17.46
N ALA A 461 60.16 -39.52 -18.57
CA ALA A 461 60.76 -40.48 -19.52
C ALA A 461 62.27 -40.65 -19.26
N GLN A 462 62.62 -41.25 -18.13
CA GLN A 462 64.02 -41.63 -17.86
C GLN A 462 64.30 -43.05 -18.37
N VAL A 463 65.27 -43.16 -19.27
CA VAL A 463 65.90 -44.45 -19.57
C VAL A 463 66.69 -44.90 -18.34
N THR A 464 66.54 -46.17 -17.96
CA THR A 464 67.25 -46.76 -16.81
C THR A 464 68.15 -47.89 -17.29
N ASP A 465 69.01 -48.42 -16.42
CA ASP A 465 69.92 -49.54 -16.74
C ASP A 465 70.74 -49.35 -18.01
N ILE A 466 71.30 -48.16 -18.23
CA ILE A 466 72.21 -47.91 -19.35
C ILE A 466 73.48 -48.75 -19.11
N ILE A 467 73.66 -49.78 -19.93
CA ILE A 467 74.82 -50.68 -19.90
C ILE A 467 75.56 -50.54 -21.23
N PHE A 468 76.86 -50.35 -21.15
CA PHE A 468 77.76 -50.41 -22.31
C PHE A 468 78.85 -51.44 -22.01
N PRO A 469 78.64 -52.73 -22.35
CA PRO A 469 79.70 -53.71 -22.28
C PRO A 469 80.66 -53.40 -23.43
N ASP A 470 81.85 -52.93 -23.08
CA ASP A 470 82.94 -52.78 -24.02
C ASP A 470 83.47 -54.17 -24.42
N PHE A 471 83.41 -54.44 -25.72
CA PHE A 471 83.81 -55.71 -26.34
C PHE A 471 85.09 -55.56 -27.16
N ASP A 472 85.69 -54.38 -27.23
CA ASP A 472 86.99 -54.26 -27.88
C ASP A 472 88.12 -54.79 -26.97
N LEU A 473 89.24 -55.13 -27.62
CA LEU A 473 90.42 -55.70 -26.96
C LEU A 473 91.61 -54.74 -27.02
N ASP A 474 91.42 -53.55 -27.58
CA ASP A 474 92.47 -52.59 -27.90
C ASP A 474 92.44 -51.43 -26.91
N GLN A 475 93.59 -51.10 -26.32
CA GLN A 475 93.65 -50.12 -25.25
C GLN A 475 93.41 -48.69 -25.78
N GLY A 476 92.20 -48.17 -25.60
CA GLY A 476 91.85 -46.77 -25.87
C GLY A 476 90.78 -46.54 -26.94
N ASP A 477 90.25 -47.60 -27.53
CA ASP A 477 89.07 -47.53 -28.41
C ASP A 477 87.80 -47.85 -27.57
N LEU A 478 86.61 -47.60 -28.13
CA LEU A 478 85.34 -48.05 -27.56
C LEU A 478 84.56 -48.87 -28.60
N GLY A 479 84.30 -50.15 -28.31
CA GLY A 479 83.53 -51.04 -29.19
C GLY A 479 82.52 -51.88 -28.42
N GLY A 480 81.26 -51.41 -28.32
CA GLY A 480 80.25 -52.04 -27.46
C GLY A 480 78.80 -51.88 -27.93
N LEU A 481 77.90 -52.63 -27.29
CA LEU A 481 76.45 -52.46 -27.46
C LEU A 481 75.92 -51.58 -26.33
N LEU A 482 75.36 -50.42 -26.66
CA LEU A 482 74.63 -49.63 -25.68
C LEU A 482 73.23 -50.24 -25.52
N GLU A 483 72.98 -50.82 -24.35
CA GLU A 483 71.68 -51.35 -23.93
C GLU A 483 71.09 -50.40 -22.87
N TRP A 484 69.77 -50.24 -22.86
CA TRP A 484 69.06 -49.52 -21.81
C TRP A 484 67.67 -50.12 -21.62
N THR A 485 67.10 -49.92 -20.43
CA THR A 485 65.69 -50.20 -20.16
C THR A 485 64.87 -48.99 -20.60
N GLU A 486 63.94 -49.21 -21.53
CA GLU A 486 63.01 -48.18 -22.00
C GLU A 486 62.18 -47.61 -20.83
N PRO A 487 61.80 -46.32 -20.88
CA PRO A 487 60.89 -45.75 -19.89
C PRO A 487 59.55 -46.51 -19.84
N ILE A 488 58.88 -46.47 -18.70
CA ILE A 488 57.57 -47.11 -18.52
C ILE A 488 56.52 -46.50 -19.47
N ASP A 489 56.67 -45.23 -19.84
CA ASP A 489 55.86 -44.56 -20.84
C ASP A 489 56.73 -44.10 -22.04
N THR A 490 56.64 -44.84 -23.15
CA THR A 490 57.30 -44.50 -24.41
C THR A 490 56.41 -43.73 -25.37
N SER A 491 55.17 -43.39 -24.98
CA SER A 491 54.21 -42.73 -25.87
C SER A 491 54.65 -41.33 -26.33
N GLN A 492 55.62 -40.74 -25.63
CA GLN A 492 56.14 -39.39 -25.88
C GLN A 492 57.62 -39.32 -26.22
N ALA A 493 58.39 -40.38 -25.93
CA ALA A 493 59.78 -40.45 -26.35
C ALA A 493 59.81 -40.81 -27.84
N GLY A 494 60.20 -39.88 -28.71
CA GLY A 494 60.26 -40.10 -30.16
C GLY A 494 61.63 -40.56 -30.68
N HIS A 495 62.70 -40.15 -29.99
CA HIS A 495 64.09 -40.49 -30.33
C HIS A 495 64.96 -40.47 -29.08
N ILE A 496 65.90 -41.41 -28.97
CA ILE A 496 67.00 -41.36 -28.00
C ILE A 496 68.25 -40.94 -28.78
N ALA A 497 68.90 -39.88 -28.31
CA ALA A 497 70.14 -39.38 -28.89
C ALA A 497 71.29 -39.65 -27.90
N ALA A 498 72.31 -40.35 -28.37
CA ALA A 498 73.60 -40.43 -27.67
C ALA A 498 74.57 -39.46 -28.37
N SER A 499 75.23 -38.60 -27.60
CA SER A 499 76.31 -37.74 -28.12
C SER A 499 77.63 -38.10 -27.46
N GLU A 500 78.65 -38.33 -28.27
CA GLU A 500 80.03 -38.41 -27.78
C GLU A 500 80.55 -37.02 -27.40
N ALA A 501 81.48 -36.98 -26.45
CA ALA A 501 82.17 -35.75 -26.04
C ALA A 501 82.92 -35.05 -27.20
N CYS A 502 83.08 -35.71 -28.36
CA CYS A 502 83.75 -35.21 -29.56
C CYS A 502 82.81 -34.78 -30.73
N GLY A 503 81.48 -34.74 -30.53
CA GLY A 503 80.58 -34.00 -31.43
C GLY A 503 79.91 -34.79 -32.55
N VAL A 504 79.89 -36.12 -32.51
CA VAL A 504 79.03 -36.94 -33.37
C VAL A 504 77.76 -37.32 -32.59
N VAL A 505 76.60 -36.98 -33.16
CA VAL A 505 75.29 -37.36 -32.63
C VAL A 505 74.70 -38.41 -33.56
N SER A 506 74.49 -39.61 -33.05
CA SER A 506 73.76 -40.67 -33.76
C SER A 506 72.34 -40.73 -33.19
N THR A 507 71.33 -40.51 -34.04
CA THR A 507 69.91 -40.62 -33.67
C THR A 507 69.42 -42.04 -33.91
N VAL A 508 68.81 -42.66 -32.90
CA VAL A 508 68.29 -44.05 -32.98
C VAL A 508 66.79 -44.05 -32.70
N MET A 509 66.06 -44.89 -33.44
CA MET A 509 64.63 -45.16 -33.20
C MET A 509 64.49 -46.05 -31.94
N LEU A 510 63.37 -45.94 -31.20
CA LEU A 510 63.12 -46.67 -29.94
C LEU A 510 62.96 -48.19 -30.10
N GLU A 511 64.02 -48.86 -30.52
CA GLU A 511 64.20 -50.29 -30.27
C GLU A 511 65.57 -50.41 -29.58
N GLY A 512 65.56 -50.82 -28.31
CA GLY A 512 66.61 -50.66 -27.28
C GLY A 512 68.00 -51.27 -27.52
N VAL A 513 68.61 -51.06 -28.69
CA VAL A 513 70.00 -51.42 -28.97
C VAL A 513 70.63 -50.39 -29.91
N LEU A 514 71.71 -49.72 -29.48
CA LEU A 514 72.57 -48.92 -30.34
C LEU A 514 73.95 -49.58 -30.46
N GLU A 515 74.33 -49.93 -31.69
CA GLU A 515 75.69 -50.39 -31.98
C GLU A 515 76.61 -49.17 -32.14
N VAL A 516 77.53 -48.97 -31.19
CA VAL A 516 78.55 -47.91 -31.27
C VAL A 516 79.78 -48.51 -31.94
N ARG A 517 80.20 -47.90 -33.05
CA ARG A 517 81.44 -48.24 -33.76
C ARG A 517 82.21 -46.95 -33.97
N GLU A 518 83.37 -46.81 -33.32
CA GLU A 518 84.37 -45.79 -33.68
C GLU A 518 85.11 -46.14 -34.97
#